data_AF-A0A8T5P2P0-F1
#
_entry.id   AF-A0A8T5P2P0-F1
#
_cell.length_a   1.000
_cell.length_b   1.000
_cell.length_c   1.000
_cell.angle_alpha   90.00
_cell.angle_beta   90.00
_cell.angle_gamma   90.00
#
_symmetry.space_group_name_H-M   'P 1'
#
loop_
_entity.id
_entity.type
_entity.pdbx_description
1 polymer ?
#
loop_
_entity_poly.entity_id
_entity_poly.type
_entity_poly.pdbx_seq_one_letter_code
_entity_poly.pdbx_strand_id
1 'polypeptide(L)'
;MLLTYKALEEIARTDFSDIVKDTVLIGGRSSQPNKLRIHLIDRSFLDVWLSDEDDYSFHWEQRAVRGLIHRWDNAPDHPEIETFPHHFHDGKDSNVKSSRLNTESIDAFKEVLGFIRNKLK
;
A
#
# COMPACT_ATOMS: atom_id res chain seq x y z
N MET A 1 -11.76 10.77 -2.08
CA MET A 1 -11.40 9.33 -2.12
C MET A 1 -11.76 8.50 -3.37
N LEU A 2 -13.02 8.30 -3.78
CA LEU A 2 -13.35 7.31 -4.85
C LEU A 2 -12.59 7.51 -6.18
N LEU A 3 -12.49 8.73 -6.68
CA LEU A 3 -11.78 9.02 -7.93
C LEU A 3 -10.29 8.68 -7.83
N THR A 4 -9.66 8.98 -6.69
CA THR A 4 -8.27 8.61 -6.39
C THR A 4 -8.10 7.10 -6.49
N TYR A 5 -8.95 6.32 -5.81
CA TYR A 5 -8.85 4.86 -5.89
C TYR A 5 -9.07 4.30 -7.29
N LYS A 6 -9.96 4.91 -8.10
CA LYS A 6 -10.13 4.51 -9.50
C LYS A 6 -8.87 4.77 -10.34
N ALA A 7 -8.19 5.90 -10.12
CA ALA A 7 -6.92 6.19 -10.79
C ALA A 7 -5.82 5.20 -10.37
N LEU A 8 -5.73 4.87 -9.08
CA LEU A 8 -4.78 3.86 -8.60
C LEU A 8 -5.09 2.47 -9.15
N GLU A 9 -6.38 2.10 -9.23
CA GLU A 9 -6.82 0.85 -9.86
C GLU A 9 -6.41 0.78 -11.34
N GLU A 10 -6.61 1.85 -12.10
CA GLU A 10 -6.19 1.93 -13.50
C GLU A 10 -4.68 1.69 -13.64
N ILE A 11 -3.87 2.42 -12.87
CA ILE A 11 -2.40 2.25 -12.84
C ILE A 11 -2.02 0.81 -12.49
N ALA A 12 -2.65 0.22 -11.49
CA ALA A 12 -2.37 -1.16 -11.07
C ALA A 12 -2.65 -2.16 -12.20
N ARG A 13 -3.77 -1.97 -12.90
CA ARG A 13 -4.23 -2.86 -13.98
C ARG A 13 -3.48 -2.64 -15.30
N THR A 14 -2.89 -1.46 -15.54
CA THR A 14 -2.13 -1.18 -16.77
C THR A 14 -0.63 -1.41 -16.57
N ASP A 15 -0.02 -0.65 -15.66
CA ASP A 15 1.44 -0.49 -15.56
C ASP A 15 2.10 -1.64 -14.79
N PHE A 16 1.31 -2.34 -13.97
CA PHE A 16 1.72 -3.45 -13.11
C PHE A 16 0.91 -4.74 -13.38
N SER A 17 0.33 -4.86 -14.57
CA SER A 17 -0.46 -6.02 -15.01
C SER A 17 0.25 -7.36 -14.92
N ASP A 18 1.58 -7.38 -14.88
CA ASP A 18 2.39 -8.59 -14.73
C ASP A 18 2.39 -9.15 -13.30
N ILE A 19 2.06 -8.34 -12.29
CA ILE A 19 1.99 -8.76 -10.88
C ILE A 19 0.60 -8.63 -10.27
N VAL A 20 -0.28 -7.86 -10.89
CA VAL A 20 -1.66 -7.64 -10.43
C VAL A 20 -2.60 -8.66 -11.04
N LYS A 21 -3.33 -9.38 -10.18
CA LYS A 21 -4.36 -10.34 -10.57
C LYS A 21 -5.74 -9.69 -10.64
N ASP A 22 -6.10 -8.91 -9.63
CA ASP A 22 -7.39 -8.23 -9.56
C ASP A 22 -7.35 -7.06 -8.57
N THR A 23 -8.35 -6.20 -8.60
CA THR A 23 -8.52 -5.08 -7.66
C THR A 23 -9.96 -5.01 -7.15
N VAL A 24 -10.13 -4.63 -5.88
CA VAL A 24 -11.44 -4.57 -5.22
C VAL A 24 -11.51 -3.35 -4.30
N LEU A 25 -12.57 -2.56 -4.42
CA LEU A 25 -12.91 -1.52 -3.45
C LEU A 25 -13.61 -2.16 -2.24
N ILE A 26 -13.12 -1.91 -1.03
CA ILE A 26 -13.59 -2.58 0.20
C ILE A 26 -14.11 -1.56 1.22
N GLY A 27 -15.23 -1.92 1.86
CA GLY A 27 -15.83 -1.17 2.96
C GLY A 27 -16.57 0.10 2.52
N GLY A 28 -17.11 0.83 3.49
CA GLY A 28 -17.81 2.10 3.24
C GLY A 28 -19.10 1.95 2.43
N ARG A 29 -19.39 2.96 1.61
CA ARG A 29 -20.51 2.97 0.65
C ARG A 29 -19.95 2.85 -0.77
N SER A 30 -20.77 2.43 -1.75
CA SER A 30 -20.30 2.29 -3.14
C SER A 30 -19.69 3.58 -3.72
N SER A 31 -20.10 4.75 -3.23
CA SER A 31 -19.53 6.06 -3.62
C SER A 31 -18.34 6.52 -2.76
N GLN A 32 -18.09 5.86 -1.63
CA GLN A 32 -17.09 6.22 -0.62
C GLN A 32 -16.52 4.95 0.00
N PRO A 33 -15.72 4.18 -0.76
CA PRO A 33 -15.08 2.99 -0.23
C PRO A 33 -14.00 3.37 0.78
N ASN A 34 -13.75 2.51 1.77
CA ASN A 34 -12.73 2.79 2.78
C ASN A 34 -11.32 2.57 2.21
N LYS A 35 -11.14 1.51 1.39
CA LYS A 35 -9.83 1.12 0.87
C LYS A 35 -9.90 0.47 -0.51
N LEU A 36 -8.78 0.47 -1.20
CA LEU A 36 -8.53 -0.29 -2.42
C LEU A 36 -7.64 -1.50 -2.09
N ARG A 37 -8.08 -2.70 -2.43
CA ARG A 37 -7.25 -3.92 -2.34
C ARG A 37 -6.77 -4.32 -3.72
N ILE A 38 -5.48 -4.56 -3.85
CA ILE A 38 -4.83 -5.15 -5.03
C ILE A 38 -4.48 -6.59 -4.70
N HIS A 39 -5.11 -7.55 -5.37
CA HIS A 39 -4.74 -8.95 -5.30
C HIS A 39 -3.57 -9.22 -6.24
N LEU A 40 -2.50 -9.82 -5.71
CA LEU A 40 -1.29 -10.12 -6.45
C LEU A 40 -1.29 -11.57 -6.95
N ILE A 41 -0.51 -11.85 -7.99
CA ILE A 41 -0.45 -13.17 -8.64
C ILE A 41 0.00 -14.31 -7.71
N ASP A 42 0.76 -14.01 -6.65
CA ASP A 42 1.28 -14.98 -5.69
C ASP A 42 0.30 -15.29 -4.53
N ARG A 43 -0.92 -14.74 -4.60
CA ARG A 43 -1.99 -14.81 -3.58
C ARG A 43 -1.81 -13.88 -2.37
N SER A 44 -0.75 -13.07 -2.34
CA SER A 44 -0.67 -11.94 -1.40
C SER A 44 -1.55 -10.77 -1.87
N PHE A 45 -1.71 -9.74 -1.03
CA PHE A 45 -2.46 -8.55 -1.44
C PHE A 45 -1.91 -7.27 -0.82
N LEU A 46 -2.05 -6.16 -1.53
CA LEU A 46 -1.79 -4.81 -1.04
C LEU A 46 -3.13 -4.14 -0.71
N ASP A 47 -3.33 -3.76 0.55
CA ASP A 47 -4.39 -2.83 0.95
C ASP A 47 -3.85 -1.39 0.90
N VAL A 48 -4.58 -0.52 0.22
CA VAL A 48 -4.32 0.92 0.14
C VAL A 48 -5.46 1.63 0.82
N TRP A 49 -5.14 2.30 1.93
CA TRP A 49 -6.06 3.20 2.63
C TRP A 49 -5.47 4.61 2.59
N LEU A 50 -6.28 5.60 2.24
CA LEU A 50 -5.92 7.02 2.25
C LEU A 50 -7.08 7.80 2.88
N SER A 51 -6.76 8.90 3.55
CA SER A 51 -7.71 9.87 4.09
C SER A 51 -7.68 11.19 3.30
N ASP A 52 -8.65 12.07 3.55
CA ASP A 52 -8.64 13.44 3.01
C ASP A 52 -7.68 14.38 3.82
N GLU A 53 -7.10 13.89 4.93
CA GLU A 53 -6.12 14.59 5.78
C GLU A 53 -4.68 14.10 5.54
N ASP A 54 -4.42 13.52 4.36
CA ASP A 54 -3.13 12.95 3.93
C ASP A 54 -2.63 11.76 4.78
N ASP A 55 -3.49 11.17 5.62
CA ASP A 55 -3.17 9.89 6.25
C ASP A 55 -3.21 8.76 5.25
N TYR A 56 -2.28 7.81 5.39
CA TYR A 56 -2.18 6.69 4.49
C TYR A 56 -1.73 5.41 5.17
N SER A 57 -2.08 4.29 4.55
CA SER A 57 -1.49 2.99 4.81
C SER A 57 -1.44 2.16 3.53
N PHE A 58 -0.22 1.79 3.13
CA PHE A 58 0.07 0.83 2.08
C PHE A 58 0.50 -0.48 2.74
N HIS A 59 -0.43 -1.38 3.00
CA HIS A 59 -0.21 -2.64 3.71
C HIS A 59 -0.12 -3.81 2.73
N TRP A 60 1.09 -4.30 2.48
CA TRP A 60 1.31 -5.54 1.74
C TRP A 60 1.25 -6.76 2.69
N GLU A 61 0.09 -7.40 2.71
CA GLU A 61 -0.20 -8.59 3.50
C GLU A 61 0.22 -9.84 2.74
N GLN A 62 1.17 -10.56 3.31
CA GLN A 62 1.69 -11.81 2.75
C GLN A 62 2.02 -12.83 3.83
N ARG A 63 1.51 -12.67 5.06
CA ARG A 63 1.77 -13.61 6.17
C ARG A 63 1.26 -15.01 5.81
N ALA A 64 0.12 -15.10 5.13
CA ALA A 64 -0.44 -16.37 4.66
C ALA A 64 0.40 -17.05 3.55
N VAL A 65 1.21 -16.28 2.80
CA VAL A 65 2.03 -16.82 1.70
C VAL A 65 3.43 -17.17 2.19
N ARG A 66 4.06 -16.29 2.96
CA ARG A 66 5.47 -16.41 3.38
C ARG A 66 5.79 -15.85 4.76
N GLY A 67 4.79 -15.59 5.60
CA GLY A 67 5.00 -15.14 6.97
C GLY A 67 5.53 -13.71 7.12
N LEU A 68 5.47 -12.89 6.06
CA LEU A 68 5.98 -11.51 6.07
C LEU A 68 4.84 -10.49 6.03
N ILE A 69 5.14 -9.28 6.46
CA ILE A 69 4.33 -8.07 6.24
C ILE A 69 5.26 -6.95 5.83
N HIS A 70 4.86 -6.16 4.84
CA HIS A 70 5.49 -4.88 4.56
C HIS A 70 4.41 -3.80 4.63
N ARG A 71 4.65 -2.72 5.37
CA ARG A 71 3.65 -1.65 5.48
C ARG A 71 4.30 -0.29 5.59
N TRP A 72 3.86 0.63 4.74
CA TRP A 72 4.17 2.04 4.85
C TRP A 72 2.94 2.76 5.36
N ASP A 73 3.08 3.53 6.42
CA ASP A 73 2.00 4.38 6.93
C ASP A 73 2.60 5.60 7.67
N ASN A 74 1.72 6.51 8.05
CA ASN A 74 2.06 7.76 8.72
C ASN A 74 1.36 7.90 10.08
N ALA A 75 0.93 6.79 10.70
CA ALA A 75 0.38 6.86 12.05
C ALA A 75 1.45 7.41 13.03
N PRO A 76 1.09 8.29 13.98
CA PRO A 76 2.05 8.97 14.85
C PRO A 76 2.59 8.08 15.99
N ASP A 77 2.99 6.85 15.67
CA ASP A 77 3.32 5.80 16.64
C ASP A 77 4.84 5.62 16.85
N HIS A 78 5.67 6.19 15.98
CA HIS A 78 7.14 5.98 15.93
C HIS A 78 7.96 7.28 15.92
N PRO A 79 7.88 8.12 16.97
CA PRO A 79 8.57 9.41 17.04
C PRO A 79 10.11 9.31 17.01
N GLU A 80 10.67 8.12 17.26
CA GLU A 80 12.10 7.84 17.18
C GLU A 80 12.67 7.77 15.75
N ILE A 81 11.82 7.65 14.74
CA ILE A 81 12.22 7.51 13.33
C ILE A 81 12.49 8.88 12.71
N GLU A 82 13.58 9.00 11.94
CA GLU A 82 14.00 10.25 11.27
C GLU A 82 12.90 10.88 10.41
N THR A 83 12.09 10.06 9.76
CA THR A 83 11.03 10.48 8.83
C THR A 83 9.66 10.59 9.49
N PHE A 84 9.59 10.64 10.82
CA PHE A 84 8.33 10.75 11.56
C PHE A 84 7.40 11.84 10.98
N PRO A 85 6.10 11.56 10.76
CA PRO A 85 5.39 10.34 11.18
C PRO A 85 5.51 9.16 10.20
N HIS A 86 6.11 9.37 9.04
CA HIS A 86 6.22 8.35 8.00
C HIS A 86 7.23 7.27 8.38
N HIS A 87 6.78 6.03 8.33
CA HIS A 87 7.63 4.88 8.65
C HIS A 87 7.29 3.67 7.79
N PHE A 88 8.17 2.68 7.84
CA PHE A 88 8.08 1.46 7.07
C PHE A 88 8.34 0.24 7.95
N HIS A 89 7.35 -0.65 8.05
CA HIS A 89 7.49 -1.97 8.64
C HIS A 89 8.07 -2.92 7.59
N ASP A 90 9.29 -3.44 7.80
CA ASP A 90 10.03 -4.26 6.83
C ASP A 90 10.04 -5.74 7.23
N GLY A 91 9.16 -6.52 6.61
CA GLY A 91 9.03 -7.97 6.82
C GLY A 91 8.29 -8.38 8.09
N LYS A 92 8.25 -7.52 9.13
CA LYS A 92 7.58 -7.74 10.42
C LYS A 92 7.11 -6.41 11.00
N ASP A 93 6.02 -6.40 11.76
CA ASP A 93 5.50 -5.18 12.40
C ASP A 93 6.53 -4.52 13.33
N SER A 94 7.36 -5.29 14.03
CA SER A 94 8.35 -4.75 14.95
C SER A 94 9.62 -4.21 14.29
N ASN A 95 9.81 -4.42 12.98
CA ASN A 95 11.01 -3.96 12.26
C ASN A 95 10.72 -2.66 11.53
N VAL A 96 10.75 -1.55 12.27
CA VAL A 96 10.38 -0.21 11.79
C VAL A 96 11.61 0.53 11.27
N LYS A 97 11.46 1.16 10.11
CA LYS A 97 12.51 1.93 9.42
C LYS A 97 11.96 3.26 8.91
N SER A 98 12.87 4.18 8.59
CA SER A 98 12.52 5.41 7.89
C SER A 98 11.88 5.11 6.55
N SER A 99 10.80 5.82 6.23
CA SER A 99 10.13 5.79 4.93
C SER A 99 10.43 7.07 4.18
N ARG A 100 10.89 6.95 2.94
CA ARG A 100 11.11 8.07 2.02
C ARG A 100 10.20 7.97 0.80
N LEU A 101 9.00 7.41 0.99
CA LEU A 101 7.98 7.41 -0.06
C LEU A 101 7.71 8.85 -0.51
N ASN A 102 7.35 8.99 -1.77
CA ASN A 102 6.84 10.26 -2.28
C ASN A 102 5.63 10.74 -1.44
N THR A 103 5.48 12.05 -1.30
CA THR A 103 4.33 12.65 -0.61
C THR A 103 3.06 12.57 -1.45
N GLU A 104 3.18 12.51 -2.77
CA GLU A 104 2.05 12.36 -3.68
C GLU A 104 1.57 10.90 -3.73
N SER A 105 0.29 10.69 -3.39
CA SER A 105 -0.30 9.35 -3.25
C SER A 105 -0.13 8.45 -4.49
N ILE A 106 -0.18 9.03 -5.70
CA ILE A 106 -0.01 8.28 -6.95
C ILE A 106 1.42 7.78 -7.13
N ASP A 107 2.41 8.64 -6.84
CA ASP A 107 3.82 8.28 -6.99
C ASP A 107 4.26 7.34 -5.87
N ALA A 108 3.80 7.57 -4.64
CA ALA A 108 3.99 6.63 -3.52
C ALA A 108 3.44 5.23 -3.85
N PHE A 109 2.23 5.18 -4.43
CA PHE A 109 1.63 3.91 -4.85
C PHE A 109 2.47 3.18 -5.91
N LYS A 110 3.00 3.90 -6.91
CA LYS A 110 3.90 3.33 -7.92
C LYS A 110 5.20 2.83 -7.32
N GLU A 111 5.78 3.54 -6.36
CA GLU A 111 6.97 3.11 -5.63
C GLU A 111 6.72 1.82 -4.86
N VAL A 112 5.58 1.71 -4.15
CA VAL A 112 5.17 0.50 -3.42
C VAL A 112 4.95 -0.68 -4.36
N LEU A 113 4.22 -0.51 -5.47
CA LEU A 113 4.05 -1.59 -6.45
C LEU A 113 5.36 -1.97 -7.14
N GLY A 114 6.25 -1.00 -7.38
CA GLY A 114 7.60 -1.26 -7.88
C GLY A 114 8.44 -2.10 -6.91
N PHE A 115 8.37 -1.80 -5.62
CA PHE A 115 8.99 -2.62 -4.58
C PHE A 115 8.44 -4.05 -4.59
N ILE A 116 7.11 -4.21 -4.59
CA ILE A 116 6.45 -5.52 -4.64
C ILE A 116 6.89 -6.29 -5.88
N ARG A 117 6.85 -5.65 -7.06
CA ARG A 117 7.24 -6.25 -8.34
C ARG A 117 8.66 -6.81 -8.30
N ASN A 118 9.59 -6.07 -7.69
CA ASN A 118 10.98 -6.52 -7.54
C ASN A 118 11.14 -7.68 -6.54
N LYS A 119 10.23 -7.84 -5.57
CA LYS A 119 10.24 -8.94 -4.60
C LYS A 119 9.55 -10.21 -5.09
N LEU A 120 8.72 -10.11 -6.13
CA LEU A 120 8.01 -11.25 -6.73
C LEU A 120 8.77 -11.88 -7.92
N LYS A 121 9.79 -11.20 -8.45
CA LYS A 121 10.77 -11.77 -9.39
C LYS A 121 11.73 -12.69 -8.66
#